data_AF-A0A6I6DJ05-F1
#
_entry.id   AF-A0A6I6DJ05-F1
#
_cell.length_a   1.000
_cell.length_b   1.000
_cell.length_c   1.000
_cell.angle_alpha   90.00
_cell.angle_beta   90.00
_cell.angle_gamma   90.00
#
_symmetry.space_group_name_H-M   'P 1'
#
loop_
_entity.id
_entity.type
_entity.pdbx_description
1 polymer ?
#
loop_
_entity_poly.entity_id
_entity_poly.type
_entity_poly.pdbx_seq_one_letter_code
_entity_poly.pdbx_strand_id
1 'polypeptide(L)'
;MEKTHIKVENLKTINDCLQQLFLAEEVQLSIEDQLANSKSSSDWSAWRKKAENALRVIKAKRRVITARLAILRQEEKERTLQLHQQRNDYLVQELKNIVTPSPFERCVRLADKKMESTNA
;
A
#
# COMPACT_ATOMS: atom_id res chain seq x y z
N MET A 1 -12.27 -8.01 27.56
CA MET A 1 -11.88 -7.65 26.17
C MET A 1 -10.40 -7.29 26.21
N GLU A 2 -9.55 -8.07 25.55
CA GLU A 2 -8.16 -7.67 25.33
C GLU A 2 -8.15 -6.31 24.61
N LYS A 3 -7.32 -5.39 25.09
CA LYS A 3 -7.19 -4.07 24.47
C LYS A 3 -6.50 -4.27 23.12
N THR A 4 -7.26 -4.24 22.03
CA THR A 4 -6.70 -4.28 20.68
C THR A 4 -5.90 -3.00 20.45
N HIS A 5 -4.58 -3.10 20.53
CA HIS A 5 -3.69 -1.96 20.39
C HIS A 5 -3.34 -1.75 18.91
N ILE A 6 -4.03 -0.80 18.27
CA ILE A 6 -3.67 -0.35 16.91
C ILE A 6 -2.35 0.42 16.97
N LYS A 7 -1.31 -0.18 16.42
CA LYS A 7 0.05 0.37 16.33
C LYS A 7 0.22 1.05 14.97
N VAL A 8 0.49 2.34 15.00
CA VAL A 8 0.76 3.13 13.79
C VAL A 8 2.27 3.41 13.65
N GLU A 9 3.01 3.18 14.72
CA GLU A 9 4.44 3.37 14.79
C GLU A 9 5.14 2.13 14.21
N ASN A 10 6.10 2.34 13.30
CA ASN A 10 6.88 1.28 12.64
C ASN A 10 6.11 0.32 11.71
N LEU A 11 5.19 0.85 10.90
CA LEU A 11 4.63 0.11 9.76
C LEU A 11 5.67 0.00 8.63
N LYS A 12 6.39 -1.12 8.59
CA LYS A 12 7.53 -1.34 7.68
C LYS A 12 7.14 -2.10 6.42
N THR A 13 6.16 -3.00 6.51
CA THR A 13 5.72 -3.82 5.37
C THR A 13 4.26 -3.55 5.01
N ILE A 14 3.91 -3.88 3.76
CA ILE A 14 2.51 -3.85 3.29
C ILE A 14 1.64 -4.72 4.19
N ASN A 15 2.14 -5.89 4.59
CA ASN A 15 1.41 -6.80 5.47
C ASN A 15 1.15 -6.18 6.85
N ASP A 16 2.14 -5.50 7.45
CA ASP A 16 1.95 -4.81 8.73
C ASP A 16 0.84 -3.76 8.62
N CYS A 17 0.84 -2.97 7.54
CA CYS A 17 -0.21 -1.99 7.28
C CYS A 17 -1.58 -2.66 7.14
N LEU A 18 -1.69 -3.75 6.37
CA LEU A 18 -2.96 -4.44 6.15
C LEU A 18 -3.51 -5.05 7.44
N GLN A 19 -2.66 -5.67 8.27
CA GLN A 19 -3.06 -6.23 9.56
C GLN A 19 -3.57 -5.13 10.51
N GLN A 20 -2.84 -4.01 10.62
CA GLN A 20 -3.27 -2.90 11.48
C GLN A 20 -4.53 -2.22 10.93
N LEU A 21 -4.70 -2.16 9.62
CA LEU A 21 -5.90 -1.62 8.99
C LEU A 21 -7.13 -2.48 9.30
N PHE A 22 -7.00 -3.80 9.19
CA PHE A 22 -8.04 -4.76 9.55
C PHE A 22 -8.47 -4.60 11.02
N LEU A 23 -7.50 -4.59 11.95
CA LEU A 23 -7.78 -4.39 13.37
C LEU A 23 -8.45 -3.04 13.64
N ALA A 24 -8.05 -1.97 12.93
CA ALA A 24 -8.68 -0.66 13.07
C ALA A 24 -10.15 -0.68 12.62
N GLU A 25 -10.47 -1.44 11.56
CA GLU A 25 -11.83 -1.58 11.04
C GLU A 25 -12.72 -2.36 12.03
N GLU A 26 -12.22 -3.48 12.56
CA GLU A 26 -12.97 -4.28 13.56
C GLU A 26 -13.30 -3.46 14.81
N VAL A 27 -12.32 -2.72 15.34
CA VAL A 27 -12.54 -1.88 16.53
C VAL A 27 -13.49 -0.73 16.20
N GLN A 28 -13.38 -0.13 15.01
CA GLN A 28 -14.31 0.92 14.58
C GLN A 28 -15.76 0.40 14.56
N LEU A 29 -16.00 -0.74 13.90
CA LEU A 29 -17.32 -1.35 13.80
C LEU A 29 -17.88 -1.70 15.18
N SER A 30 -17.04 -2.25 16.07
CA SER A 30 -17.44 -2.57 17.45
C SER A 30 -17.89 -1.33 18.23
N ILE A 31 -17.19 -0.20 18.09
CA ILE A 31 -17.57 1.05 18.75
C ILE A 31 -18.83 1.65 18.14
N GLU A 32 -18.96 1.63 16.81
CA GLU A 32 -20.15 2.13 16.11
C GLU A 32 -21.41 1.33 16.50
N ASP A 33 -21.31 0.01 16.60
CA ASP A 33 -22.41 -0.85 17.06
C ASP A 33 -22.80 -0.56 18.53
N GLN A 34 -21.82 -0.45 19.43
CA GLN A 34 -22.08 -0.10 20.84
C GLN A 34 -22.74 1.28 20.97
N LEU A 35 -22.32 2.26 20.16
CA LEU A 35 -22.90 3.61 20.15
C LEU A 35 -24.32 3.64 19.59
N ALA A 36 -24.65 2.78 18.63
CA ALA A 36 -25.97 2.66 18.03
C ALA A 36 -26.97 1.96 18.97
N ASN A 37 -26.52 0.92 19.66
CA ASN A 37 -27.36 0.11 20.55
C ASN A 37 -27.52 0.70 21.97
N SER A 38 -26.87 1.84 22.24
CA SER A 38 -26.88 2.48 23.56
C SER A 38 -28.24 3.13 23.89
N LYS A 39 -29.02 2.59 24.85
CA LYS A 39 -30.27 3.20 25.35
C LYS A 39 -29.99 4.00 26.64
N SER A 40 -30.46 5.25 26.66
CA SER A 40 -30.16 6.38 27.56
C SER A 40 -30.14 6.12 29.09
N SER A 41 -29.07 6.60 29.75
CA SER A 41 -29.06 7.08 31.16
C SER A 41 -28.03 8.23 31.30
N SER A 42 -28.06 9.01 32.38
CA SER A 42 -27.15 10.15 32.60
C SER A 42 -25.67 9.77 32.67
N ASP A 43 -25.32 8.62 33.27
CA ASP A 43 -23.97 8.06 33.30
C ASP A 43 -23.48 7.67 31.90
N TRP A 44 -24.43 7.44 30.99
CA TRP A 44 -24.17 7.10 29.61
C TRP A 44 -23.65 8.27 28.77
N SER A 45 -23.88 9.50 29.23
CA SER A 45 -23.35 10.71 28.57
C SER A 45 -21.81 10.79 28.61
N ALA A 46 -21.20 10.40 29.72
CA ALA A 46 -19.74 10.45 29.89
C ALA A 46 -19.03 9.33 29.14
N TRP A 47 -19.59 8.11 29.16
CA TRP A 47 -19.08 7.02 28.34
C TRP A 47 -19.24 7.32 26.85
N ARG A 48 -20.38 7.85 26.41
CA ARG A 48 -20.64 8.12 25.00
C ARG A 48 -19.60 9.08 24.44
N LYS A 49 -19.29 10.16 25.16
CA LYS A 49 -18.21 11.09 24.81
C LYS A 49 -16.86 10.39 24.69
N LYS A 50 -16.54 9.44 25.59
CA LYS A 50 -15.30 8.65 25.51
C LYS A 50 -15.29 7.73 24.29
N ALA A 51 -16.41 7.07 23.99
CA ALA A 51 -16.55 6.19 22.83
C ALA A 51 -16.45 6.96 21.50
N GLU A 52 -17.12 8.11 21.39
CA GLU A 52 -17.00 9.03 20.24
C GLU A 52 -15.55 9.55 20.06
N ASN A 53 -14.86 9.84 21.17
CA ASN A 53 -13.45 10.21 21.10
C ASN A 53 -12.57 9.04 20.64
N ALA A 54 -12.79 7.83 21.15
CA ALA A 54 -12.08 6.63 20.71
C ALA A 54 -12.30 6.37 19.21
N LEU A 55 -13.54 6.53 18.73
CA LEU A 55 -13.90 6.44 17.32
C LEU A 55 -13.13 7.45 16.46
N ARG A 56 -13.04 8.71 16.91
CA ARG A 56 -12.25 9.75 16.23
C ARG A 56 -10.78 9.36 16.14
N VAL A 57 -10.20 8.85 17.23
CA VAL A 57 -8.80 8.41 17.28
C VAL A 57 -8.56 7.24 16.30
N ILE A 58 -9.44 6.25 16.26
CA ILE A 58 -9.30 5.10 15.35
C ILE A 58 -9.40 5.56 13.90
N LYS A 59 -10.36 6.43 13.56
CA LYS A 59 -10.47 7.02 12.22
C LYS A 59 -9.20 7.78 11.81
N ALA A 60 -8.59 8.51 12.75
CA ALA A 60 -7.31 9.18 12.50
C ALA A 60 -6.17 8.18 12.26
N LYS A 61 -6.05 7.14 13.10
CA LYS A 61 -5.06 6.07 12.92
C LYS A 61 -5.22 5.35 11.59
N ARG A 62 -6.46 5.05 11.18
CA ARG A 62 -6.80 4.44 9.89
C ARG A 62 -6.26 5.25 8.73
N ARG A 63 -6.45 6.58 8.75
CA ARG A 63 -5.91 7.47 7.70
C ARG A 63 -4.39 7.38 7.59
N VAL A 64 -3.68 7.35 8.72
CA VAL A 64 -2.21 7.23 8.71
C VAL A 64 -1.77 5.86 8.17
N ILE A 65 -2.43 4.77 8.58
CA ILE A 65 -2.15 3.42 8.07
C ILE A 65 -2.36 3.36 6.55
N THR A 66 -3.46 3.90 6.05
CA THR A 66 -3.76 3.95 4.61
C THR A 66 -2.72 4.75 3.83
N ALA A 67 -2.32 5.91 4.35
CA ALA A 67 -1.27 6.73 3.73
C ALA A 67 0.06 5.96 3.64
N ARG A 68 0.46 5.30 4.74
CA ARG A 68 1.69 4.49 4.77
C ARG A 68 1.62 3.29 3.81
N LEU A 69 0.47 2.62 3.74
CA LEU A 69 0.24 1.53 2.78
C LEU A 69 0.39 1.99 1.33
N ALA A 70 -0.14 3.17 0.99
CA ALA A 70 -0.01 3.73 -0.36
C ALA A 70 1.46 3.97 -0.74
N ILE A 71 2.25 4.53 0.18
CA ILE A 71 3.70 4.73 0.00
C ILE A 71 4.39 3.39 -0.26
N LEU A 72 4.18 2.39 0.61
CA LEU A 72 4.84 1.09 0.47
C LEU A 72 4.47 0.36 -0.83
N ARG A 73 3.22 0.48 -1.28
CA ARG A 73 2.78 -0.08 -2.58
C ARG A 73 3.46 0.61 -3.76
N GLN A 74 3.65 1.93 -3.69
CA GLN A 74 4.37 2.66 -4.72
C GLN A 74 5.85 2.26 -4.75
N GLU A 75 6.51 2.18 -3.60
CA GLU A 75 7.90 1.72 -3.49
C GLU A 75 8.09 0.29 -4.03
N GLU A 76 7.15 -0.62 -3.75
CA GLU A 76 7.19 -1.99 -4.29
C GLU A 76 7.04 -2.02 -5.81
N LYS A 77 6.13 -1.21 -6.35
CA LYS A 77 5.93 -1.07 -7.79
C LYS A 77 7.19 -0.54 -8.48
N GLU A 78 7.80 0.50 -7.92
CA GLU A 78 9.03 1.10 -8.44
C GLU A 78 10.19 0.10 -8.40
N ARG A 79 10.37 -0.60 -7.28
CA ARG A 79 11.39 -1.65 -7.15
C ARG A 79 11.19 -2.76 -8.18
N THR A 80 9.94 -3.19 -8.37
CA THR A 80 9.61 -4.24 -9.34
C THR A 80 9.93 -3.79 -10.76
N LEU A 81 9.57 -2.55 -11.13
CA LEU A 81 9.90 -1.99 -12.43
C LEU A 81 11.42 -1.89 -12.65
N GLN A 82 12.17 -1.42 -11.64
CA GLN A 82 13.63 -1.33 -11.70
C GLN A 82 14.27 -2.71 -11.89
N LEU A 83 13.82 -3.73 -11.15
CA LEU A 83 14.32 -5.10 -11.29
C LEU A 83 14.02 -5.67 -12.69
N HIS A 84 12.84 -5.39 -13.23
CA HIS A 84 12.50 -5.80 -14.61
C HIS A 84 13.39 -5.11 -15.65
N GLN A 85 13.64 -3.80 -15.50
CA GLN A 85 14.54 -3.06 -16.37
C GLN A 85 15.97 -3.62 -16.30
N GLN A 86 16.52 -3.75 -15.08
CA GLN A 86 17.85 -4.32 -14.87
C GLN A 86 17.98 -5.73 -15.47
N ARG A 87 16.99 -6.60 -15.26
CA ARG A 87 16.99 -7.94 -15.85
C ARG A 87 17.01 -7.88 -17.39
N ASN A 88 16.24 -6.98 -18.00
CA ASN A 88 16.23 -6.83 -19.45
C ASN A 88 17.57 -6.28 -19.96
N ASP A 89 18.18 -5.33 -19.24
CA ASP A 89 19.49 -4.78 -19.59
C ASP A 89 20.57 -5.87 -19.57
N TYR A 90 20.60 -6.70 -18.52
CA TYR A 90 21.50 -7.86 -18.46
C TYR A 90 21.23 -8.87 -19.57
N LEU A 91 19.96 -9.16 -19.87
CA LEU A 91 19.61 -10.05 -20.98
C LEU A 91 20.15 -9.51 -22.31
N VAL A 92 19.98 -8.21 -22.58
CA VAL A 92 20.47 -7.57 -23.81
C VAL A 92 22.00 -7.61 -23.87
N GLN A 93 22.69 -7.39 -22.75
CA GLN A 93 24.15 -7.50 -22.68
C GLN A 93 24.63 -8.92 -23.00
N GLU A 94 24.01 -9.94 -22.40
CA GLU A 94 24.37 -11.34 -22.67
C GLU A 94 24.05 -11.74 -24.12
N LEU A 95 22.92 -11.27 -24.67
CA LEU A 95 22.56 -11.54 -26.07
C LEU A 95 23.57 -10.93 -27.05
N LYS A 96 24.16 -9.76 -26.76
CA LYS A 96 25.22 -9.17 -27.60
C LYS A 96 26.46 -10.06 -27.68
N ASN A 97 26.76 -10.83 -26.64
CA ASN A 97 27.91 -11.73 -26.63
C ASN A 97 27.69 -13.00 -27.48
N ILE A 98 26.43 -13.36 -27.73
CA ILE A 98 26.05 -14.62 -28.40
C ILE A 98 25.67 -14.38 -29.87
N VAL A 99 24.98 -13.27 -30.16
CA VAL A 99 24.39 -12.99 -31.47
C VAL A 99 25.37 -12.22 -32.36
N THR A 100 25.37 -12.53 -33.66
CA THR A 100 26.16 -11.79 -34.66
C THR A 100 25.71 -10.32 -34.71
N PRO A 101 26.61 -9.34 -34.95
CA PRO A 101 26.26 -7.91 -34.86
C PRO A 101 25.10 -7.48 -35.77
N SER A 102 25.03 -7.98 -37.01
CA SER A 102 24.04 -7.56 -38.01
C SER A 102 22.57 -7.81 -37.59
N PRO A 103 22.18 -9.02 -37.13
CA PRO A 103 20.86 -9.26 -36.54
C PRO A 103 20.55 -8.37 -35.33
N PHE A 104 21.54 -8.15 -34.45
CA PHE A 104 21.34 -7.36 -33.24
C PHE A 104 21.05 -5.88 -33.58
N GLU A 105 21.83 -5.28 -34.48
CA GLU A 105 21.61 -3.90 -34.97
C GLU A 105 20.27 -3.74 -35.68
N ARG A 106 19.81 -4.77 -36.40
CA ARG A 106 18.47 -4.76 -36.99
C ARG A 106 17.38 -4.72 -35.91
N CYS A 107 17.52 -5.48 -34.83
CA CYS A 107 16.58 -5.46 -33.71
C CYS A 107 16.54 -4.08 -33.03
N VAL A 108 17.69 -3.43 -32.83
CA VAL A 108 17.77 -2.07 -32.26
C VAL A 108 16.98 -1.08 -33.13
N ARG A 109 17.26 -1.04 -34.45
CA ARG A 109 16.55 -0.14 -35.37
C ARG A 109 15.03 -0.35 -35.36
N LEU A 110 14.58 -1.60 -35.25
CA LEU A 110 13.15 -1.93 -35.17
C LEU A 110 12.54 -1.47 -33.84
N ALA A 111 13.28 -1.60 -32.73
CA ALA A 111 12.84 -1.13 -31.42
C ALA A 111 12.71 0.40 -31.39
N ASP A 112 13.70 1.12 -31.90
CA ASP A 112 13.71 2.59 -31.96
C ASP A 112 12.51 3.11 -32.77
N LYS A 113 12.29 2.55 -33.97
CA LYS A 113 11.13 2.89 -34.81
C LYS A 113 9.80 2.65 -34.09
N LYS A 114 9.71 1.59 -33.28
CA LYS A 114 8.50 1.29 -32.51
C LYS A 114 8.30 2.28 -31.36
N MET A 115 9.36 2.69 -30.68
CA MET A 115 9.30 3.74 -29.65
C MET A 115 8.85 5.08 -30.23
N GLU A 116 9.41 5.50 -31.36
CA GLU A 116 9.01 6.71 -32.08
C GLU A 116 7.50 6.67 -32.44
N SER A 117 7.00 5.53 -32.92
CA SER A 117 5.58 5.36 -33.25
C SER A 117 4.63 5.33 -32.05
N THR A 118 5.14 5.07 -30.84
CA THR A 118 4.31 5.00 -29.61
C THR A 118 4.23 6.36 -28.92
N ASN A 119 5.18 7.26 -29.19
CA ASN A 119 5.28 8.59 -28.59
C ASN A 119 4.73 9.73 -29.49
N ALA A 120 4.20 9.38 -30.67
CA ALA A 120 3.58 10.29 -31.64
C ALA A 120 2.05 10.21 -31.55
#